data_AF-A0A1Z8VVK8-F1
#
_entry.id   AF-A0A1Z8VVK8-F1
#
_cell.length_a   1.000
_cell.length_b   1.000
_cell.length_c   1.000
_cell.angle_alpha   90.00
_cell.angle_beta   90.00
_cell.angle_gamma   90.00
#
_symmetry.space_group_name_H-M   'P 1'
#
loop_
_entity.id
_entity.type
_entity.pdbx_description
1 polymer ?
#
loop_
_entity_poly.entity_id
_entity_poly.type
_entity_poly.pdbx_seq_one_letter_code
_entity_poly.pdbx_strand_id
1 'polypeptide(L)'
;MGMIYGSLRHDVTGRKKRNYARKTKVSTRGSIHEPQRVNYRRCVPEYPSATDTTGVAARMESPRYTGTLVKGIGTMHKSNAIPIINEEEMKDLARMRR
;
A
#
# COMPACT_ATOMS: atom_id res chain seq x y z
N MET A 1 84.88 18.46 22.23
CA MET A 1 83.41 18.38 22.22
C MET A 1 83.00 17.00 21.74
N GLY A 2 82.30 16.24 22.59
CA GLY A 2 81.99 14.82 22.35
C GLY A 2 81.01 14.61 21.20
N MET A 3 81.36 13.70 20.29
CA MET A 3 80.49 13.29 19.18
C MET A 3 79.37 12.41 19.72
N ILE A 4 78.12 12.86 19.64
CA ILE A 4 76.95 12.06 20.06
C ILE A 4 76.44 11.31 18.83
N TYR A 5 76.93 10.08 18.64
CA TYR A 5 76.49 9.21 17.56
C TYR A 5 75.05 8.72 17.80
N GLY A 6 74.20 8.80 16.77
CA GLY A 6 72.82 8.28 16.80
C GLY A 6 71.73 9.28 17.21
N SER A 7 72.04 10.55 17.50
CA SER A 7 71.00 11.52 17.86
C SER A 7 70.33 12.14 16.62
N LEU A 8 69.01 11.99 16.48
CA LEU A 8 68.22 12.63 15.41
C LEU A 8 68.20 14.17 15.47
N ARG A 9 68.63 14.74 16.60
CA ARG A 9 68.59 16.19 16.88
C ARG A 9 69.89 16.93 16.54
N HIS A 10 70.99 16.22 16.26
CA HIS A 10 72.29 16.81 15.93
C HIS A 10 72.86 16.19 14.64
N ASP A 11 73.71 16.94 13.93
CA ASP A 11 74.43 16.50 12.74
C ASP A 11 75.68 15.68 13.12
N VAL A 12 76.30 15.01 12.14
CA VAL A 12 77.51 14.18 12.33
C VAL A 12 78.69 15.00 12.89
N THR A 13 78.69 16.31 12.65
CA THR A 13 79.67 17.27 13.20
C THR A 13 79.29 17.84 14.57
N GLY A 14 78.19 17.38 15.18
CA GLY A 14 77.72 17.80 16.51
C GLY A 14 76.86 19.07 16.52
N ARG A 15 76.59 19.69 15.36
CA ARG A 15 75.72 20.88 15.26
C ARG A 15 74.25 20.51 15.47
N LYS A 16 73.50 21.31 16.25
CA LYS A 16 72.05 21.07 16.49
C LYS A 16 71.22 21.37 15.24
N LYS A 17 70.41 20.41 14.82
CA LYS A 17 69.50 20.53 13.67
C LYS A 17 68.33 21.46 14.03
N ARG A 18 67.99 22.38 13.14
CA ARG A 18 66.85 23.29 13.28
C ARG A 18 65.58 22.59 12.80
N ASN A 19 64.65 22.30 13.71
CA ASN A 19 63.37 21.71 13.36
C ASN A 19 62.41 22.79 12.86
N TYR A 20 61.87 22.61 11.65
CA TYR A 20 60.75 23.39 11.16
C TYR A 20 59.48 22.56 11.29
N ALA A 21 58.56 22.99 12.14
CA ALA A 21 57.25 22.37 12.26
C ALA A 21 56.47 22.57 10.95
N ARG A 22 56.24 21.49 10.19
CA ARG A 22 55.34 21.54 9.03
C ARG A 22 53.90 21.57 9.54
N LYS A 23 53.15 22.63 9.21
CA LYS A 23 51.70 22.68 9.48
C LYS A 23 51.01 21.71 8.53
N THR A 24 50.42 20.64 9.05
CA THR A 24 49.53 19.76 8.29
C THR A 24 48.19 20.49 8.08
N LYS A 25 47.72 20.54 6.83
CA LYS A 25 46.39 21.09 6.52
C LYS A 25 45.34 20.08 6.97
N VAL A 26 44.61 20.37 8.03
CA VAL A 26 43.42 19.60 8.42
C VAL A 26 42.30 20.01 7.47
N SER A 27 41.85 19.09 6.62
CA SER A 27 40.66 19.29 5.78
C SER A 27 39.42 19.12 6.67
N THR A 28 38.78 20.22 7.04
CA THR A 28 37.45 20.15 7.66
C THR A 28 36.48 19.73 6.56
N ARG A 29 35.87 18.54 6.69
CA ARG A 29 34.80 18.10 5.78
C ARG A 29 33.68 19.15 5.86
N GLY A 30 33.52 19.92 4.79
CA GLY A 30 32.47 20.91 4.66
C GLY A 30 31.12 20.27 4.97
N SER A 31 30.27 21.00 5.68
CA SER A 31 28.91 20.60 6.05
C SER A 31 28.19 19.99 4.85
N ILE A 32 27.66 18.78 5.02
CA ILE A 32 26.83 18.10 4.03
C ILE A 32 25.61 19.00 3.79
N HIS A 33 25.47 19.52 2.57
CA HIS A 33 24.28 20.24 2.15
C HIS A 33 23.16 19.21 1.94
N GLU A 34 22.20 19.14 2.86
CA GLU A 34 20.99 18.36 2.65
C GLU A 34 20.08 19.10 1.67
N PRO A 35 19.85 18.58 0.44
CA PRO A 35 18.91 19.23 -0.47
C PRO A 35 17.49 19.07 0.09
N GLN A 36 16.81 20.20 0.29
CA GLN A 36 15.42 20.22 0.71
C GLN A 36 14.58 19.46 -0.31
N ARG A 37 13.92 18.38 0.13
CA ARG A 37 13.08 17.53 -0.74
C ARG A 37 11.79 18.28 -1.06
N VAL A 38 11.84 19.17 -2.04
CA VAL A 38 10.65 19.86 -2.53
C VAL A 38 9.85 18.86 -3.38
N ASN A 39 8.66 18.50 -2.92
CA ASN A 39 7.77 17.63 -3.69
C ASN A 39 7.32 18.38 -4.96
N TYR A 40 7.83 17.99 -6.13
CA TYR A 40 7.46 18.54 -7.45
C TYR A 40 6.01 18.21 -7.89
N ARG A 41 5.09 17.93 -6.96
CA ARG A 41 3.70 17.62 -7.30
C ARG A 41 2.92 18.92 -7.52
N ARG A 42 2.13 18.93 -8.59
CA ARG A 42 1.23 20.04 -8.93
C ARG A 42 0.16 20.13 -7.84
N CYS A 43 0.17 21.19 -7.03
CA CYS A 43 -0.89 21.47 -6.05
C CYS A 43 -2.12 22.03 -6.78
N VAL A 44 -3.02 21.14 -7.19
CA VAL A 44 -4.32 21.51 -7.76
C VAL A 44 -5.35 21.53 -6.62
N PRO A 45 -6.28 22.49 -6.56
CA PRO A 45 -7.38 22.46 -5.60
C PRO A 45 -8.19 21.17 -5.77
N GLU A 46 -8.45 20.47 -4.68
CA GLU A 46 -9.35 19.31 -4.68
C GLU A 46 -10.80 19.81 -4.66
N TYR A 47 -11.58 19.46 -5.69
CA TYR A 47 -13.01 19.77 -5.77
C TYR A 47 -13.80 18.52 -5.42
N PRO A 48 -14.39 18.43 -4.21
CA PRO A 48 -15.15 17.25 -3.81
C PRO A 48 -16.45 17.13 -4.62
N SER A 49 -16.82 15.90 -4.99
CA SER A 49 -18.15 15.60 -5.55
C SER A 49 -19.24 15.72 -4.48
N ALA A 50 -20.49 15.94 -4.90
CA ALA A 50 -21.64 15.90 -4.01
C ALA A 50 -21.69 14.56 -3.23
N THR A 51 -21.93 14.63 -1.93
CA THR A 51 -21.97 13.47 -1.02
C THR A 51 -23.32 12.76 -1.10
N ASP A 52 -23.69 12.25 -2.26
CA ASP A 52 -24.94 11.50 -2.46
C ASP A 52 -24.70 10.02 -2.12
N THR A 53 -24.48 9.72 -0.83
CA THR A 53 -24.21 8.34 -0.37
C THR A 53 -25.39 7.71 0.37
N THR A 54 -26.43 8.48 0.73
CA THR A 54 -27.57 7.97 1.51
C THR A 54 -28.91 8.30 0.86
N GLY A 55 -29.64 7.28 0.39
CA GLY A 55 -31.06 7.40 0.07
C GLY A 55 -31.45 7.64 -1.39
N VAL A 56 -30.50 7.67 -2.34
CA VAL A 56 -30.78 7.95 -3.76
C VAL A 56 -31.62 6.86 -4.44
N ALA A 57 -31.52 5.60 -3.98
CA ALA A 57 -32.30 4.50 -4.51
C ALA A 57 -32.53 3.43 -3.43
N ALA A 58 -33.59 3.58 -2.63
CA ALA A 58 -34.01 2.50 -1.75
C ALA A 58 -34.34 1.24 -2.59
N ARG A 59 -33.89 0.07 -2.13
CA ARG A 59 -34.13 -1.19 -2.83
C ARG A 59 -35.63 -1.45 -2.90
N MET A 60 -36.16 -1.57 -4.12
CA MET A 60 -37.54 -2.00 -4.34
C MET A 60 -37.74 -3.42 -3.80
N GLU A 61 -38.85 -3.66 -3.10
CA GLU A 61 -39.20 -4.99 -2.62
C GLU A 61 -39.47 -5.95 -3.77
N SER A 62 -39.11 -7.22 -3.59
CA SER A 62 -39.38 -8.25 -4.58
C SER A 62 -40.89 -8.46 -4.73
N PRO A 63 -41.44 -8.49 -5.95
CA PRO A 63 -42.86 -8.72 -6.15
C PRO A 63 -43.26 -10.10 -5.63
N ARG A 64 -44.32 -10.15 -4.83
CA ARG A 64 -44.89 -11.39 -4.28
C ARG A 64 -46.20 -11.69 -4.99
N TYR A 65 -46.43 -12.96 -5.31
CA TYR A 65 -47.72 -13.41 -5.82
C TYR A 65 -48.78 -13.30 -4.70
N THR A 66 -49.88 -12.61 -4.98
CA THR A 66 -50.98 -12.36 -4.02
C THR A 66 -52.24 -13.18 -4.31
N GLY A 67 -52.24 -13.97 -5.39
CA GLY A 67 -53.36 -14.83 -5.74
C GLY A 67 -53.43 -16.10 -4.87
N THR A 68 -54.60 -16.76 -4.88
CA THR A 68 -54.86 -17.99 -4.12
C THR A 68 -54.75 -19.27 -4.97
N LEU A 69 -54.68 -19.13 -6.30
CA LEU A 69 -54.75 -20.25 -7.24
C LEU A 69 -53.47 -21.08 -7.26
N VAL A 70 -52.30 -20.42 -7.27
CA VAL A 70 -51.02 -21.12 -7.29
C VAL A 70 -50.55 -21.34 -5.85
N LYS A 71 -50.47 -22.61 -5.43
CA LYS A 71 -49.97 -22.98 -4.11
C LYS A 71 -48.44 -23.00 -4.06
N GLY A 72 -47.78 -23.31 -5.17
CA GLY A 72 -46.32 -23.36 -5.25
C GLY A 72 -45.80 -23.42 -6.68
N ILE A 73 -44.48 -23.39 -6.82
CA ILE A 73 -43.79 -23.55 -8.11
C ILE A 73 -42.93 -24.81 -8.02
N GLY A 74 -43.16 -25.74 -8.94
CA GLY A 74 -42.37 -26.95 -9.11
C GLY A 74 -41.49 -26.91 -10.34
N THR A 75 -40.66 -27.94 -10.49
CA THR A 75 -39.81 -28.13 -11.66
C THR A 75 -39.98 -29.55 -12.19
N MET A 76 -40.47 -29.73 -13.42
CA MET A 76 -40.42 -31.04 -14.09
C MET A 76 -38.99 -31.37 -14.57
N HIS A 77 -38.26 -30.36 -15.04
CA HIS A 77 -36.85 -30.46 -15.42
C HIS A 77 -36.11 -29.15 -15.10
N LYS A 78 -34.77 -29.16 -15.16
CA LYS A 78 -33.88 -28.11 -14.61
C LYS A 78 -34.28 -26.67 -14.94
N SER A 79 -34.81 -26.42 -16.14
CA SER A 79 -35.11 -25.06 -16.63
C SER A 79 -36.60 -24.70 -16.64
N ASN A 80 -37.49 -25.59 -16.17
CA ASN A 80 -38.93 -25.34 -16.18
C ASN A 80 -39.45 -24.93 -14.80
N ALA A 81 -40.19 -23.83 -14.75
CA ALA A 81 -40.99 -23.43 -13.61
C ALA A 81 -42.47 -23.70 -13.93
N ILE A 82 -43.09 -24.61 -13.19
CA ILE A 82 -44.47 -25.05 -13.42
C ILE A 82 -45.31 -24.69 -12.19
N PRO A 83 -46.41 -23.94 -12.35
CA PRO A 83 -47.30 -23.61 -11.24
C PRO A 83 -48.02 -24.87 -10.78
N ILE A 84 -48.03 -25.10 -9.47
CA ILE A 84 -48.75 -26.21 -8.85
C ILE A 84 -50.01 -25.66 -8.18
N ILE A 85 -51.16 -26.23 -8.55
CA ILE A 85 -52.48 -25.76 -8.10
C ILE A 85 -52.99 -26.66 -6.96
N ASN A 86 -52.77 -27.98 -7.08
CA ASN A 86 -53.33 -28.98 -6.17
C ASN A 86 -52.26 -29.84 -5.47
N GLU A 87 -52.65 -30.52 -4.38
CA GLU A 87 -51.71 -31.36 -3.61
C GLU A 87 -51.31 -32.64 -4.31
N GLU A 88 -52.17 -33.17 -5.19
CA GLU A 88 -51.87 -34.37 -5.98
C GLU A 88 -50.72 -34.10 -6.98
N GLU A 89 -50.78 -32.97 -7.69
CA GLU A 89 -49.72 -32.51 -8.59
C GLU A 89 -48.37 -32.35 -7.87
N MET A 90 -48.39 -31.85 -6.61
CA MET A 90 -47.17 -31.79 -5.79
C MET A 90 -46.59 -33.18 -5.53
N LYS A 91 -47.45 -34.14 -5.17
CA LYS A 91 -47.03 -35.53 -4.89
C LYS A 91 -46.51 -36.22 -6.14
N ASP A 92 -47.13 -35.98 -7.28
CA ASP A 92 -46.72 -36.59 -8.56
C ASP A 92 -45.40 -36.03 -9.04
N LEU A 93 -45.19 -34.70 -8.96
CA LEU A 93 -43.90 -34.06 -9.23
C LEU A 93 -42.79 -34.59 -8.31
N ALA A 94 -43.09 -34.83 -7.04
CA ALA A 94 -42.12 -35.37 -6.08
C ALA A 94 -41.77 -36.84 -6.36
N ARG A 95 -42.68 -37.62 -6.94
CA ARG A 95 -42.47 -39.03 -7.30
C ARG A 95 -41.71 -39.22 -8.61
N MET A 96 -41.69 -38.22 -9.49
CA MET A 96 -40.92 -38.30 -10.74
C MET A 96 -39.43 -38.55 -10.42
N ARG A 97 -38.83 -39.58 -11.02
CA ARG A 97 -37.37 -39.77 -10.96
C ARG A 97 -36.71 -38.66 -11.79
N ARG A 98 -35.75 -37.97 -11.17
CA ARG A 98 -34.89 -36.98 -11.83
C ARG A 98 -33.66 -37.64 -12.46
#